data_AF-A0A2E8D712-F1
#
_entry.id   AF-A0A2E8D712-F1
#
_cell.length_a   1.000
_cell.length_b   1.000
_cell.length_c   1.000
_cell.angle_alpha   90.00
_cell.angle_beta   90.00
_cell.angle_gamma   90.00
#
_symmetry.space_group_name_H-M   'P 1'
#
loop_
_entity.id
_entity.type
_entity.pdbx_description
1 polymer ?
#
loop_
_entity_poly.entity_id
_entity_poly.type
_entity_poly.pdbx_seq_one_letter_code
_entity_poly.pdbx_strand_id
1 'polypeptide(L)'
;MVIRISCFILLLVAIPAAAAEFDGKKSEWNGFDRYDFTVDGRRGWVVVPQNTAEGRPWIWRARFFGHEPQADIALLNEGFHLTYCDVGSLFGSPQAVEHWNAFYQVMTEQHGLAKRPALEGMSRGGLIIYNWAAANPDKVACIYGDAPVCDFRSWPGGKGKGKGGGGAWQQCLDAYGLTEVDALAYKHNPIDNLKPLAGAGVPLLHVVGDADVVVPVEENTAIIEKRYKELGGLIHVIHKPGVGHHPHSLKDPGPIVAFVLKHTRPNVRLRGSLNNSRLRFEKERRGHVAFVGGSITEMNGYRPMVRESLKKRFPETDFTFTAAGIASTCSTTGAFRLSDDVLRKGPVDLFFVEFAVNDDQDASHARRECIRGMEGIVRQARRHNPNMDIVITHFVNLGMLAQLQAGKTPLSMRAHSDVARHYNVSTIHLAKEVAERITAGEITWQQFGGTHPKPFGNQICADMIDQLLDEAWGKALAGDAKPTPHAMSKQPLDALHYGNGRFIDLSQATFESGWEIKTPDWQTIPGSKRSRFTSISMLCAEQSGAALTLKFTGTAVGAYVVAGPDAAVLEARVDEGVIQPVNLYHRFSKGLHYPRTVMFATDLPAGEHVLTLRIANDSKSNGHAARIMKFVAN
;
A
#
# COMPACT_ATOMS: atom_id res chain seq x y z
N MET A 1 58.90 -36.90 -17.85
CA MET A 1 57.55 -37.27 -17.37
C MET A 1 57.38 -36.64 -16.00
N VAL A 2 56.72 -35.48 -15.90
CA VAL A 2 56.53 -34.73 -14.64
C VAL A 2 55.03 -34.62 -14.40
N ILE A 3 54.55 -35.31 -13.37
CA ILE A 3 53.14 -35.28 -12.95
C ILE A 3 53.00 -34.10 -11.97
N ARG A 4 52.20 -33.09 -12.35
CA ARG A 4 51.75 -32.03 -11.43
C ARG A 4 50.45 -32.48 -10.77
N ILE A 5 50.48 -32.63 -9.46
CA ILE A 5 49.30 -32.86 -8.62
C ILE A 5 48.76 -31.47 -8.23
N SER A 6 47.56 -31.14 -8.71
CA SER A 6 46.84 -29.93 -8.30
C SER A 6 45.95 -30.24 -7.09
N CYS A 7 46.28 -29.70 -5.92
CA CYS A 7 45.40 -29.70 -4.75
C CYS A 7 44.24 -28.71 -4.98
N PHE A 8 43.01 -29.23 -5.05
CA PHE A 8 41.80 -28.41 -4.93
C PHE A 8 41.49 -28.19 -3.45
N ILE A 9 41.62 -26.95 -2.98
CA ILE A 9 41.12 -26.52 -1.68
C ILE A 9 39.62 -26.19 -1.85
N LEU A 10 38.76 -27.02 -1.27
CA LEU A 10 37.32 -26.76 -1.20
C LEU A 10 37.06 -25.72 -0.10
N LEU A 11 36.78 -24.46 -0.48
CA LEU A 11 36.27 -23.47 0.46
C LEU A 11 34.78 -23.77 0.73
N LEU A 12 34.49 -24.31 1.92
CA LEU A 12 33.15 -24.35 2.49
C LEU A 12 32.73 -22.94 2.89
N VAL A 13 31.89 -22.31 2.06
CA VAL A 13 31.21 -21.05 2.41
C VAL A 13 30.11 -21.40 3.41
N ALA A 14 30.32 -21.05 4.69
CA ALA A 14 29.28 -21.13 5.71
C ALA A 14 28.22 -20.05 5.40
N ILE A 15 27.04 -20.49 4.98
CA ILE A 15 25.86 -19.63 4.88
C ILE A 15 25.44 -19.29 6.32
N PRO A 16 25.33 -18.01 6.71
CA PRO A 16 24.86 -17.67 8.05
C PRO A 16 23.43 -18.16 8.21
N ALA A 17 23.18 -18.99 9.22
CA ALA A 17 21.83 -19.36 9.61
C ALA A 17 21.06 -18.07 9.94
N ALA A 18 19.91 -17.87 9.30
CA ALA A 18 19.02 -16.78 9.64
C ALA A 18 18.69 -16.88 11.14
N ALA A 19 18.88 -15.79 11.88
CA ALA A 19 18.44 -15.72 13.28
C ALA A 19 16.95 -16.06 13.34
N ALA A 20 16.54 -16.84 14.34
CA ALA A 20 15.12 -17.17 14.54
C ALA A 20 14.31 -15.88 14.69
N GLU A 21 13.18 -15.78 13.99
CA GLU A 21 12.34 -14.57 13.99
C GLU A 21 11.68 -14.32 15.35
N PHE A 22 11.47 -15.38 16.12
CA PHE A 22 10.94 -15.35 17.48
C PHE A 22 11.75 -16.30 18.37
N ASP A 23 11.87 -15.92 19.65
CA ASP A 23 12.45 -16.77 20.68
C ASP A 23 11.50 -17.91 21.07
N GLY A 24 12.05 -19.00 21.61
CA GLY A 24 11.27 -20.12 22.15
C GLY A 24 11.43 -21.43 21.38
N LYS A 25 10.61 -22.43 21.76
CA LYS A 25 10.68 -23.76 21.16
C LYS A 25 10.00 -23.74 19.79
N LYS A 26 10.79 -23.93 18.73
CA LYS A 26 10.28 -24.03 17.36
C LYS A 26 9.59 -25.38 17.11
N SER A 27 8.44 -25.35 16.46
CA SER A 27 7.67 -26.49 15.93
C SER A 27 6.97 -26.10 14.62
N GLU A 28 6.18 -27.01 14.05
CA GLU A 28 5.38 -26.74 12.84
C GLU A 28 3.87 -26.81 13.18
N TRP A 29 3.08 -25.94 12.57
CA TRP A 29 1.61 -25.99 12.60
C TRP A 29 1.04 -25.69 11.22
N ASN A 30 0.41 -26.69 10.58
CA ASN A 30 -0.20 -26.58 9.24
C ASN A 30 0.77 -26.04 8.16
N GLY A 31 2.04 -26.47 8.15
CA GLY A 31 3.04 -26.00 7.19
C GLY A 31 3.65 -24.62 7.49
N PHE A 32 3.36 -24.04 8.66
CA PHE A 32 3.95 -22.79 9.14
C PHE A 32 4.81 -23.02 10.38
N ASP A 33 5.84 -22.18 10.55
CA ASP A 33 6.67 -22.20 11.75
C ASP A 33 5.87 -21.70 12.97
N ARG A 34 5.98 -22.41 14.09
CA ARG A 34 5.40 -22.04 15.38
C ARG A 34 6.50 -21.91 16.42
N TYR A 35 6.42 -20.89 17.27
CA TYR A 35 7.34 -20.66 18.38
C TYR A 35 6.57 -20.60 19.69
N ASP A 36 6.89 -21.50 20.62
CA ASP A 36 6.26 -21.63 21.94
C ASP A 36 7.13 -21.02 23.04
N PHE A 37 6.53 -20.19 23.88
CA PHE A 37 7.21 -19.48 24.96
C PHE A 37 6.27 -19.20 26.15
N THR A 38 6.78 -18.54 27.19
CA THR A 38 6.00 -18.14 28.37
C THR A 38 6.11 -16.63 28.57
N VAL A 39 4.97 -15.97 28.78
CA VAL A 39 4.91 -14.56 29.20
C VAL A 39 4.08 -14.48 30.46
N ASP A 40 4.62 -13.85 31.50
CA ASP A 40 3.93 -13.65 32.78
C ASP A 40 3.33 -14.95 33.36
N GLY A 41 4.12 -16.03 33.33
CA GLY A 41 3.73 -17.36 33.80
C GLY A 41 2.66 -18.06 32.94
N ARG A 42 2.23 -17.47 31.82
CA ARG A 42 1.27 -18.06 30.88
C ARG A 42 1.97 -18.57 29.63
N ARG A 43 1.57 -19.78 29.21
CA ARG A 43 2.00 -20.33 27.92
C ARG A 43 1.42 -19.48 26.79
N GLY A 44 2.26 -19.15 25.83
CA GLY A 44 1.84 -18.50 24.61
C GLY A 44 2.64 -19.01 23.42
N TRP A 45 2.16 -18.71 22.23
CA TRP A 45 2.90 -19.02 21.01
C TRP A 45 2.50 -18.10 19.88
N VAL A 46 3.36 -18.05 18.88
CA VAL A 46 3.13 -17.39 17.60
C VAL A 46 3.36 -18.38 16.47
N VAL A 47 2.45 -18.38 15.50
CA VAL A 47 2.64 -18.99 14.20
C VAL A 47 2.98 -17.90 13.20
N VAL A 48 4.06 -18.10 12.46
CA VAL A 48 4.68 -17.10 11.60
C VAL A 48 4.31 -17.37 10.15
N PRO A 49 3.87 -16.35 9.39
CA PRO A 49 3.57 -16.51 7.98
C PRO A 49 4.86 -16.75 7.18
N GLN A 50 4.76 -17.47 6.06
CA GLN A 50 5.91 -17.65 5.16
C GLN A 50 6.39 -16.33 4.55
N ASN A 51 5.47 -15.39 4.34
CA ASN A 51 5.75 -14.05 3.84
C ASN A 51 5.03 -13.03 4.73
N THR A 52 5.76 -12.40 5.64
CA THR A 52 5.20 -11.39 6.55
C THR A 52 4.64 -10.19 5.81
N ALA A 53 3.38 -9.86 6.07
CA ALA A 53 2.75 -8.67 5.53
C ALA A 53 3.31 -7.39 6.19
N GLU A 54 3.26 -6.31 5.43
CA GLU A 54 3.68 -5.00 5.88
C GLU A 54 2.95 -4.55 7.16
N GLY A 55 3.69 -3.96 8.09
CA GLY A 55 3.18 -3.56 9.39
C GLY A 55 3.11 -4.70 10.40
N ARG A 56 3.54 -5.92 10.02
CA ARG A 56 3.51 -7.13 10.86
C ARG A 56 2.14 -7.34 11.52
N PRO A 57 1.05 -7.38 10.74
CA PRO A 57 -0.28 -7.54 11.29
C PRO A 57 -0.40 -8.92 11.93
N TRP A 58 -1.33 -9.03 12.88
CA TRP A 58 -1.53 -10.24 13.63
C TRP A 58 -2.97 -10.40 14.09
N ILE A 59 -3.39 -11.65 14.15
CA ILE A 59 -4.64 -12.08 14.74
C ILE A 59 -4.34 -12.76 16.07
N TRP A 60 -5.12 -12.40 17.09
CA TRP A 60 -4.95 -12.92 18.43
C TRP A 60 -6.14 -13.78 18.82
N ARG A 61 -5.91 -15.08 18.75
CA ARG A 61 -6.92 -16.09 19.03
C ARG A 61 -6.98 -16.38 20.52
N ALA A 62 -8.16 -16.27 21.12
CA ALA A 62 -8.33 -16.42 22.55
C ALA A 62 -8.43 -17.88 23.02
N ARG A 63 -9.11 -18.74 22.25
CA ARG A 63 -9.47 -20.10 22.68
C ARG A 63 -9.49 -21.09 21.52
N PHE A 64 -9.45 -22.37 21.91
CA PHE A 64 -9.57 -23.53 21.02
C PHE A 64 -8.62 -23.48 19.82
N PHE A 65 -7.35 -23.14 20.08
CA PHE A 65 -6.33 -23.07 19.04
C PHE A 65 -6.31 -24.36 18.21
N GLY A 66 -6.36 -24.22 16.88
CA GLY A 66 -6.41 -25.36 15.96
C GLY A 66 -7.80 -25.90 15.62
N HIS A 67 -8.86 -25.47 16.31
CA HIS A 67 -10.23 -25.86 15.97
C HIS A 67 -10.82 -24.91 14.92
N GLU A 68 -11.39 -25.44 13.83
CA GLU A 68 -11.91 -24.63 12.70
C GLU A 68 -10.90 -23.55 12.24
N PRO A 69 -9.65 -23.91 11.87
CA PRO A 69 -8.56 -22.98 11.65
C PRO A 69 -8.58 -22.31 10.26
N GLN A 70 -9.62 -22.48 9.45
CA GLN A 70 -9.64 -21.99 8.07
C GLN A 70 -9.39 -20.47 7.96
N ALA A 71 -9.93 -19.66 8.88
CA ALA A 71 -9.68 -18.21 8.90
C ALA A 71 -8.23 -17.89 9.31
N ASP A 72 -7.72 -18.57 10.33
CA ASP A 72 -6.32 -18.47 10.79
C ASP A 72 -5.33 -18.76 9.65
N ILE A 73 -5.51 -19.90 8.97
CA ILE A 73 -4.65 -20.34 7.86
C ILE A 73 -4.75 -19.36 6.70
N ALA A 74 -5.96 -18.88 6.36
CA ALA A 74 -6.13 -17.89 5.29
C ALA A 74 -5.42 -16.57 5.63
N LEU A 75 -5.45 -16.11 6.88
CA LEU A 75 -4.75 -14.91 7.32
C LEU A 75 -3.22 -15.09 7.36
N LEU A 76 -2.72 -16.27 7.75
CA LEU A 76 -1.29 -16.61 7.64
C LEU A 76 -0.80 -16.53 6.19
N ASN A 77 -1.60 -17.01 5.23
CA ASN A 77 -1.29 -16.87 3.80
C ASN A 77 -1.32 -15.40 3.34
N GLU A 78 -2.12 -14.55 3.98
CA GLU A 78 -2.13 -13.09 3.80
C GLU A 78 -1.02 -12.36 4.57
N GLY A 79 -0.10 -13.10 5.21
CA GLY A 79 1.06 -12.56 5.90
C GLY A 79 0.81 -12.10 7.34
N PHE A 80 -0.26 -12.56 7.98
CA PHE A 80 -0.52 -12.29 9.40
C PHE A 80 0.24 -13.25 10.29
N HIS A 81 0.65 -12.78 11.45
CA HIS A 81 1.04 -13.67 12.54
C HIS A 81 -0.22 -14.13 13.28
N LEU A 82 -0.28 -15.41 13.63
CA LEU A 82 -1.34 -15.95 14.48
C LEU A 82 -0.78 -16.14 15.89
N THR A 83 -1.38 -15.50 16.88
CA THR A 83 -0.88 -15.53 18.26
C THR A 83 -1.89 -16.14 19.21
N TYR A 84 -1.37 -16.68 20.31
CA TYR A 84 -2.16 -17.28 21.38
C TYR A 84 -1.52 -17.01 22.75
N CYS A 85 -2.34 -16.68 23.75
CA CYS A 85 -1.94 -16.57 25.16
C CYS A 85 -2.97 -17.31 26.03
N ASP A 86 -2.52 -18.33 26.78
CA ASP A 86 -3.41 -19.22 27.54
C ASP A 86 -3.92 -18.55 28.82
N VAL A 87 -5.16 -18.04 28.74
CA VAL A 87 -5.91 -17.51 29.89
C VAL A 87 -7.27 -18.19 30.04
N GLY A 88 -7.45 -19.38 29.47
CA GLY A 88 -8.78 -19.97 29.30
C GLY A 88 -9.50 -20.39 30.58
N SER A 89 -8.76 -20.58 31.68
CA SER A 89 -9.31 -20.86 33.01
C SER A 89 -9.73 -19.61 33.77
N LEU A 90 -9.50 -18.42 33.21
CA LEU A 90 -9.74 -17.14 33.89
C LEU A 90 -10.99 -16.42 33.39
N PHE A 91 -11.70 -16.96 32.40
CA PHE A 91 -13.03 -16.49 31.97
C PHE A 91 -13.11 -14.99 31.63
N GLY A 92 -12.01 -14.37 31.20
CA GLY A 92 -11.97 -12.93 30.90
C GLY A 92 -11.93 -12.02 32.13
N SER A 93 -11.63 -12.55 33.32
CA SER A 93 -11.50 -11.78 34.56
C SER A 93 -10.42 -10.69 34.48
N PRO A 94 -10.39 -9.73 35.42
CA PRO A 94 -9.34 -8.73 35.46
C PRO A 94 -7.93 -9.33 35.42
N GLN A 95 -7.70 -10.47 36.07
CA GLN A 95 -6.42 -11.18 36.00
C GLN A 95 -6.10 -11.66 34.57
N ALA A 96 -7.09 -12.13 33.82
CA ALA A 96 -6.92 -12.52 32.42
C ALA A 96 -6.51 -11.33 31.54
N VAL A 97 -7.11 -10.16 31.79
CA VAL A 97 -6.79 -8.90 31.09
C VAL A 97 -5.35 -8.48 31.37
N GLU A 98 -4.87 -8.59 32.62
CA GLU A 98 -3.47 -8.28 32.95
C GLU A 98 -2.46 -9.19 32.25
N HIS A 99 -2.72 -10.50 32.21
CA HIS A 99 -1.86 -11.42 31.44
C HIS A 99 -1.83 -11.09 29.94
N TRP A 100 -2.96 -10.65 29.38
CA TRP A 100 -3.01 -10.17 28.00
C TRP A 100 -2.29 -8.82 27.83
N ASN A 101 -2.36 -7.89 28.79
CA ASN A 101 -1.55 -6.66 28.74
C ASN A 101 -0.05 -6.98 28.65
N ALA A 102 0.44 -7.92 29.46
CA ALA A 102 1.83 -8.37 29.42
C ALA A 102 2.19 -9.02 28.07
N PHE A 103 1.34 -9.93 27.56
CA PHE A 103 1.55 -10.57 26.27
C PHE A 103 1.57 -9.57 25.11
N TYR A 104 0.62 -8.63 25.09
CA TYR A 104 0.55 -7.56 24.09
C TYR A 104 1.84 -6.72 24.08
N GLN A 105 2.36 -6.38 25.26
CA GLN A 105 3.59 -5.61 25.38
C GLN A 105 4.77 -6.35 24.75
N VAL A 106 4.95 -7.64 25.06
CA VAL A 106 6.01 -8.48 24.45
C VAL A 106 5.84 -8.53 22.92
N MET A 107 4.63 -8.80 22.43
CA MET A 107 4.37 -8.93 20.99
C MET A 107 4.66 -7.63 20.22
N THR A 108 4.29 -6.48 20.79
CA THR A 108 4.39 -5.18 20.10
C THR A 108 5.73 -4.50 20.31
N GLU A 109 6.30 -4.55 21.51
CA GLU A 109 7.55 -3.85 21.84
C GLU A 109 8.79 -4.68 21.54
N GLN A 110 8.77 -6.00 21.78
CA GLN A 110 9.93 -6.87 21.57
C GLN A 110 9.94 -7.50 20.19
N HIS A 111 8.78 -7.96 19.70
CA HIS A 111 8.67 -8.62 18.39
C HIS A 111 8.15 -7.71 17.26
N GLY A 112 7.80 -6.46 17.57
CA GLY A 112 7.43 -5.45 16.58
C GLY A 112 6.12 -5.73 15.84
N LEU A 113 5.23 -6.56 16.38
CA LEU A 113 3.89 -6.76 15.80
C LEU A 113 3.06 -5.48 15.85
N ALA A 114 2.08 -5.36 14.94
CA ALA A 114 1.24 -4.18 14.81
C ALA A 114 0.59 -3.76 16.16
N LYS A 115 0.49 -2.46 16.45
CA LYS A 115 -0.10 -2.00 17.72
C LYS A 115 -1.60 -2.27 17.88
N ARG A 116 -2.29 -2.62 16.79
CA ARG A 116 -3.72 -2.88 16.76
C ARG A 116 -3.99 -4.29 16.19
N PRO A 117 -3.94 -5.35 17.01
CA PRO A 117 -4.35 -6.70 16.59
C PRO A 117 -5.82 -6.77 16.17
N ALA A 118 -6.12 -7.76 15.33
CA ALA A 118 -7.46 -8.31 15.21
C ALA A 118 -7.67 -9.35 16.32
N LEU A 119 -8.77 -9.27 17.08
CA LEU A 119 -9.06 -10.22 18.15
C LEU A 119 -10.04 -11.29 17.65
N GLU A 120 -9.76 -12.55 17.94
CA GLU A 120 -10.63 -13.68 17.63
C GLU A 120 -11.05 -14.42 18.89
N GLY A 121 -12.37 -14.46 19.12
CA GLY A 121 -12.96 -15.14 20.28
C GLY A 121 -14.09 -16.07 19.89
N MET A 122 -13.82 -17.37 20.01
CA MET A 122 -14.79 -18.43 19.79
C MET A 122 -15.38 -18.92 21.11
N SER A 123 -16.72 -19.03 21.17
CA SER A 123 -17.44 -19.47 22.37
C SER A 123 -17.00 -18.66 23.59
N ARG A 124 -16.55 -19.30 24.68
CA ARG A 124 -16.02 -18.64 25.87
C ARG A 124 -14.81 -17.73 25.64
N GLY A 125 -14.16 -17.81 24.48
CA GLY A 125 -13.16 -16.84 24.06
C GLY A 125 -13.71 -15.42 23.96
N GLY A 126 -15.02 -15.26 23.73
CA GLY A 126 -15.74 -13.98 23.73
C GLY A 126 -15.48 -13.12 24.97
N LEU A 127 -15.43 -13.75 26.15
CA LEU A 127 -15.25 -13.02 27.42
C LEU A 127 -13.93 -12.23 27.45
N ILE A 128 -12.80 -12.88 27.13
CA ILE A 128 -11.49 -12.21 27.19
C ILE A 128 -11.31 -11.20 26.05
N ILE A 129 -11.73 -11.51 24.80
CA ILE A 129 -11.53 -10.57 23.68
C ILE A 129 -12.25 -9.25 23.93
N TYR A 130 -13.47 -9.28 24.47
CA TYR A 130 -14.24 -8.09 24.75
C TYR A 130 -13.73 -7.36 25.99
N ASN A 131 -13.41 -8.06 27.08
CA ASN A 131 -12.94 -7.41 28.30
C ASN A 131 -11.56 -6.76 28.10
N TRP A 132 -10.64 -7.41 27.39
CA TRP A 132 -9.34 -6.81 27.06
C TRP A 132 -9.51 -5.61 26.12
N ALA A 133 -10.37 -5.74 25.10
CA ALA A 133 -10.65 -4.65 24.17
C ALA A 133 -11.28 -3.44 24.87
N ALA A 134 -12.23 -3.64 25.78
CA ALA A 134 -12.88 -2.55 26.50
C ALA A 134 -11.91 -1.82 27.45
N ALA A 135 -10.91 -2.54 28.00
CA ALA A 135 -9.83 -1.94 28.79
C ALA A 135 -8.76 -1.24 27.93
N ASN A 136 -8.65 -1.59 26.64
CA ASN A 136 -7.62 -1.12 25.71
C ASN A 136 -8.21 -0.70 24.34
N PRO A 137 -9.22 0.19 24.28
CA PRO A 137 -10.04 0.36 23.08
C PRO A 137 -9.27 0.97 21.89
N ASP A 138 -8.22 1.76 22.15
CA ASP A 138 -7.33 2.35 21.15
C ASP A 138 -6.31 1.34 20.55
N LYS A 139 -6.16 0.17 21.18
CA LYS A 139 -5.22 -0.89 20.78
C LYS A 139 -5.87 -2.00 19.95
N VAL A 140 -7.10 -1.82 19.47
CA VAL A 140 -7.84 -2.87 18.74
C VAL A 140 -8.11 -2.45 17.31
N ALA A 141 -7.82 -3.31 16.34
CA ALA A 141 -8.19 -3.06 14.94
C ALA A 141 -9.64 -3.46 14.66
N CYS A 142 -10.02 -4.67 15.08
CA CYS A 142 -11.36 -5.22 14.94
C CYS A 142 -11.54 -6.44 15.85
N ILE A 143 -12.80 -6.87 16.04
CA ILE A 143 -13.13 -8.08 16.79
C ILE A 143 -13.94 -9.04 15.91
N TYR A 144 -13.48 -10.29 15.78
CA TYR A 144 -14.24 -11.40 15.24
C TYR A 144 -14.68 -12.34 16.38
N GLY A 145 -15.99 -12.39 16.62
CA GLY A 145 -16.61 -13.29 17.58
C GLY A 145 -17.32 -14.46 16.89
N ASP A 146 -17.07 -15.69 17.33
CA ASP A 146 -17.75 -16.88 16.79
C ASP A 146 -18.56 -17.61 17.88
N ALA A 147 -19.88 -17.57 17.75
CA ALA A 147 -20.82 -17.88 18.82
C ALA A 147 -20.33 -17.38 20.19
N PRO A 148 -19.92 -16.08 20.29
CA PRO A 148 -19.13 -15.61 21.42
C PRO A 148 -19.99 -15.51 22.67
N VAL A 149 -19.46 -16.00 23.79
CA VAL A 149 -20.01 -15.72 25.11
C VAL A 149 -19.69 -14.28 25.45
N CYS A 150 -20.74 -13.48 25.64
CA CYS A 150 -20.68 -12.06 25.97
C CYS A 150 -21.28 -11.75 27.36
N ASP A 151 -21.86 -12.75 28.02
CA ASP A 151 -22.35 -12.64 29.38
C ASP A 151 -22.03 -13.93 30.15
N PHE A 152 -21.18 -13.85 31.17
CA PHE A 152 -20.84 -15.03 31.97
C PHE A 152 -22.04 -15.60 32.73
N ARG A 153 -23.12 -14.82 32.93
CA ARG A 153 -24.38 -15.28 33.55
C ARG A 153 -25.14 -16.20 32.60
N SER A 154 -25.06 -15.95 31.29
CA SER A 154 -25.59 -16.85 30.25
C SER A 154 -24.78 -18.15 30.23
N TRP A 155 -23.48 -18.04 29.92
CA TRP A 155 -22.54 -19.15 30.03
C TRP A 155 -21.24 -18.64 30.68
N PRO A 156 -20.68 -19.27 31.72
CA PRO A 156 -21.05 -20.59 32.24
C PRO A 156 -22.18 -20.61 33.28
N GLY A 157 -22.78 -19.47 33.63
CA GLY A 157 -23.74 -19.38 34.73
C GLY A 157 -25.05 -20.14 34.54
N GLY A 158 -25.54 -20.31 33.29
CA GLY A 158 -26.83 -20.97 33.04
C GLY A 158 -28.00 -20.28 33.71
N LYS A 159 -27.92 -18.94 33.89
CA LYS A 159 -28.93 -18.13 34.60
C LYS A 159 -29.96 -17.51 33.65
N GLY A 160 -29.85 -17.82 32.35
CA GLY A 160 -30.85 -17.60 31.32
C GLY A 160 -31.47 -18.93 30.86
N LYS A 161 -31.78 -19.02 29.57
CA LYS A 161 -32.22 -20.23 28.87
C LYS A 161 -31.06 -21.10 28.39
N GLY A 162 -29.83 -20.57 28.34
CA GLY A 162 -28.64 -21.32 27.98
C GLY A 162 -28.35 -22.48 28.95
N LYS A 163 -27.75 -23.57 28.43
CA LYS A 163 -27.44 -24.78 29.21
C LYS A 163 -26.50 -24.57 30.41
N GLY A 164 -25.76 -23.46 30.45
CA GLY A 164 -24.70 -23.23 31.43
C GLY A 164 -23.47 -24.13 31.25
N GLY A 165 -22.49 -23.97 32.13
CA GLY A 165 -21.20 -24.67 32.09
C GLY A 165 -20.98 -25.66 33.24
N GLY A 166 -22.00 -25.88 34.09
CA GLY A 166 -21.88 -26.73 35.28
C GLY A 166 -20.76 -26.24 36.20
N GLY A 167 -19.76 -27.10 36.47
CA GLY A 167 -18.61 -26.76 37.32
C GLY A 167 -17.78 -25.57 36.82
N ALA A 168 -17.88 -25.20 35.53
CA ALA A 168 -17.24 -23.99 35.01
C ALA A 168 -17.82 -22.70 35.63
N TRP A 169 -19.04 -22.73 36.17
CA TRP A 169 -19.61 -21.58 36.87
C TRP A 169 -18.82 -21.24 38.13
N GLN A 170 -18.52 -22.24 38.96
CA GLN A 170 -17.71 -22.03 40.16
C GLN A 170 -16.30 -21.54 39.81
N GLN A 171 -15.67 -22.14 38.79
CA GLN A 171 -14.35 -21.67 38.33
C GLN A 171 -14.37 -20.21 37.84
N CYS A 172 -15.47 -19.78 37.21
CA CYS A 172 -15.66 -18.40 36.80
C CYS A 172 -15.79 -17.49 38.02
N LEU A 173 -16.59 -17.87 39.03
CA LEU A 173 -16.71 -17.12 40.28
C LEU A 173 -15.35 -16.97 40.98
N ASP A 174 -14.60 -18.06 41.09
CA ASP A 174 -13.27 -18.07 41.72
C ASP A 174 -12.28 -17.18 40.94
N ALA A 175 -12.28 -17.26 39.60
CA ALA A 175 -11.40 -16.44 38.75
C ALA A 175 -11.69 -14.94 38.82
N TYR A 176 -12.94 -14.56 39.14
CA TYR A 176 -13.34 -13.17 39.36
C TYR A 176 -13.28 -12.76 40.84
N GLY A 177 -13.12 -13.70 41.78
CA GLY A 177 -13.23 -13.46 43.21
C GLY A 177 -14.63 -13.02 43.65
N LEU A 178 -15.68 -13.52 43.00
CA LEU A 178 -17.07 -13.11 43.24
C LEU A 178 -17.88 -14.20 43.94
N THR A 179 -18.82 -13.79 44.79
CA THR A 179 -19.92 -14.68 45.18
C THR A 179 -20.94 -14.80 44.05
N GLU A 180 -21.82 -15.79 44.09
CA GLU A 180 -22.89 -15.93 43.09
C GLU A 180 -23.81 -14.70 43.06
N VAL A 181 -24.11 -14.11 44.23
CA VAL A 181 -24.93 -12.90 44.34
C VAL A 181 -24.24 -11.72 43.64
N ASP A 182 -22.95 -11.53 43.90
CA ASP A 182 -22.16 -10.46 43.26
C ASP A 182 -22.04 -10.67 41.76
N ALA A 183 -21.86 -11.92 41.31
CA ALA A 183 -21.75 -12.26 39.89
C ALA A 183 -23.06 -12.03 39.13
N LEU A 184 -24.22 -12.33 39.74
CA LEU A 184 -25.52 -12.00 39.16
C LEU A 184 -25.73 -10.48 39.06
N ALA A 185 -25.21 -9.71 40.03
CA ALA A 185 -25.27 -8.26 40.05
C ALA A 185 -24.21 -7.58 39.15
N TYR A 186 -23.20 -8.31 38.68
CA TYR A 186 -22.05 -7.75 37.95
C TYR A 186 -22.45 -6.98 36.68
N LYS A 187 -21.83 -5.80 36.50
CA LYS A 187 -22.16 -4.83 35.44
C LYS A 187 -21.02 -4.56 34.46
N HIS A 188 -19.99 -5.40 34.45
CA HIS A 188 -18.86 -5.28 33.52
C HIS A 188 -18.68 -6.51 32.65
N ASN A 189 -19.76 -7.26 32.39
CA ASN A 189 -19.76 -8.26 31.32
C ASN A 189 -19.54 -7.58 29.97
N PRO A 190 -19.06 -8.30 28.93
CA PRO A 190 -18.97 -7.77 27.58
C PRO A 190 -20.24 -7.05 27.09
N ILE A 191 -21.44 -7.60 27.35
CA ILE A 191 -22.70 -6.94 26.98
C ILE A 191 -22.95 -5.60 27.72
N ASP A 192 -22.30 -5.37 28.85
CA ASP A 192 -22.49 -4.20 29.72
C ASP A 192 -21.38 -3.15 29.54
N ASN A 193 -20.26 -3.48 28.89
CA ASN A 193 -19.07 -2.62 28.79
C ASN A 193 -18.68 -2.24 27.34
N LEU A 194 -19.69 -1.89 26.52
CA LEU A 194 -19.50 -1.61 25.09
C LEU A 194 -19.11 -0.16 24.75
N LYS A 195 -19.37 0.78 25.66
CA LYS A 195 -19.14 2.22 25.43
C LYS A 195 -17.70 2.58 25.06
N PRO A 196 -16.64 2.03 25.71
CA PRO A 196 -15.27 2.31 25.32
C PRO A 196 -14.96 1.90 23.87
N LEU A 197 -15.48 0.75 23.44
CA LEU A 197 -15.28 0.22 22.09
C LEU A 197 -15.96 1.10 21.03
N ALA A 198 -17.22 1.47 21.28
CA ALA A 198 -17.96 2.34 20.37
C ALA A 198 -17.30 3.72 20.26
N GLY A 199 -16.84 4.27 21.39
CA GLY A 199 -16.11 5.55 21.41
C GLY A 199 -14.79 5.53 20.63
N ALA A 200 -14.10 4.38 20.58
CA ALA A 200 -12.90 4.19 19.76
C ALA A 200 -13.19 3.72 18.32
N GLY A 201 -14.46 3.53 17.96
CA GLY A 201 -14.86 3.10 16.62
C GLY A 201 -14.44 1.67 16.27
N VAL A 202 -14.35 0.76 17.24
CA VAL A 202 -13.91 -0.63 17.00
C VAL A 202 -14.99 -1.40 16.21
N PRO A 203 -14.72 -1.92 15.01
CA PRO A 203 -15.69 -2.68 14.24
C PRO A 203 -15.77 -4.14 14.74
N LEU A 204 -16.99 -4.69 14.73
CA LEU A 204 -17.30 -6.04 15.20
C LEU A 204 -17.87 -6.91 14.07
N LEU A 205 -17.42 -8.17 13.99
CA LEU A 205 -18.03 -9.23 13.18
C LEU A 205 -18.41 -10.40 14.08
N HIS A 206 -19.68 -10.77 14.11
CA HIS A 206 -20.14 -12.00 14.77
C HIS A 206 -20.59 -13.04 13.75
N VAL A 207 -20.23 -14.30 13.95
CA VAL A 207 -20.81 -15.46 13.26
C VAL A 207 -21.54 -16.31 14.28
N VAL A 208 -22.84 -16.54 14.11
CA VAL A 208 -23.68 -17.22 15.11
C VAL A 208 -24.58 -18.28 14.49
N GLY A 209 -24.90 -19.31 15.26
CA GLY A 209 -25.96 -20.26 14.95
C GLY A 209 -27.28 -19.82 15.58
N ASP A 210 -28.35 -19.75 14.79
CA ASP A 210 -29.65 -19.25 15.27
C ASP A 210 -30.35 -20.19 16.26
N ALA A 211 -29.97 -21.47 16.26
CA ALA A 211 -30.48 -22.49 17.17
C ALA A 211 -29.50 -22.81 18.31
N ASP A 212 -28.55 -21.91 18.62
CA ASP A 212 -27.59 -22.11 19.70
C ASP A 212 -28.27 -22.11 21.08
N VAL A 213 -28.20 -23.25 21.76
CA VAL A 213 -28.73 -23.45 23.12
C VAL A 213 -27.62 -23.45 24.20
N VAL A 214 -26.36 -23.37 23.80
CA VAL A 214 -25.20 -23.28 24.70
C VAL A 214 -24.89 -21.81 24.96
N VAL A 215 -24.83 -21.00 23.90
CA VAL A 215 -24.62 -19.56 23.93
C VAL A 215 -25.77 -18.89 23.16
N PRO A 216 -26.97 -18.79 23.78
CA PRO A 216 -28.14 -18.26 23.07
C PRO A 216 -27.89 -16.86 22.51
N VAL A 217 -28.24 -16.67 21.24
CA VAL A 217 -28.07 -15.40 20.52
C VAL A 217 -28.77 -14.25 21.26
N GLU A 218 -29.98 -14.51 21.76
CA GLU A 218 -30.81 -13.57 22.52
C GLU A 218 -30.20 -13.11 23.85
N GLU A 219 -29.28 -13.89 24.42
CA GLU A 219 -28.59 -13.56 25.68
C GLU A 219 -27.21 -12.92 25.45
N ASN A 220 -26.67 -13.01 24.23
CA ASN A 220 -25.30 -12.61 23.92
C ASN A 220 -25.28 -11.66 22.71
N THR A 221 -25.18 -12.22 21.50
CA THR A 221 -24.95 -11.44 20.27
C THR A 221 -26.06 -10.44 19.96
N ALA A 222 -27.33 -10.78 20.16
CA ALA A 222 -28.44 -9.85 19.91
C ALA A 222 -28.38 -8.62 20.85
N ILE A 223 -27.92 -8.81 22.09
CA ILE A 223 -27.76 -7.73 23.05
C ILE A 223 -26.60 -6.82 22.63
N ILE A 224 -25.44 -7.39 22.27
CA ILE A 224 -24.32 -6.61 21.74
C ILE A 224 -24.76 -5.87 20.48
N GLU A 225 -25.38 -6.54 19.52
CA GLU A 225 -25.77 -5.93 18.25
C GLU A 225 -26.67 -4.71 18.46
N LYS A 226 -27.71 -4.84 19.28
CA LYS A 226 -28.62 -3.74 19.60
C LYS A 226 -27.89 -2.59 20.30
N ARG A 227 -27.24 -2.88 21.43
CA ARG A 227 -26.61 -1.84 22.27
C ARG A 227 -25.44 -1.16 21.56
N TYR A 228 -24.67 -1.90 20.77
CA TYR A 228 -23.52 -1.35 20.04
C TYR A 228 -23.97 -0.39 18.96
N LYS A 229 -25.03 -0.71 18.21
CA LYS A 229 -25.64 0.19 17.23
C LYS A 229 -26.22 1.45 17.89
N GLU A 230 -26.88 1.33 19.04
CA GLU A 230 -27.38 2.48 19.82
C GLU A 230 -26.27 3.42 20.28
N LEU A 231 -25.05 2.89 20.50
CA LEU A 231 -23.86 3.66 20.83
C LEU A 231 -23.13 4.24 19.59
N GLY A 232 -23.65 4.02 18.38
CA GLY A 232 -23.01 4.42 17.12
C GLY A 232 -21.89 3.47 16.64
N GLY A 233 -21.74 2.32 17.28
CA GLY A 233 -20.75 1.31 16.92
C GLY A 233 -21.14 0.50 15.68
N LEU A 234 -20.13 0.00 14.96
CA LEU A 234 -20.30 -0.82 13.76
C LEU A 234 -20.22 -2.32 14.10
N ILE A 235 -21.30 -3.04 13.83
CA ILE A 235 -21.35 -4.50 13.98
C ILE A 235 -22.06 -5.14 12.79
N HIS A 236 -21.46 -6.20 12.25
CA HIS A 236 -22.08 -7.11 11.29
C HIS A 236 -22.26 -8.48 11.92
N VAL A 237 -23.44 -9.08 11.76
CA VAL A 237 -23.75 -10.42 12.26
C VAL A 237 -24.11 -11.33 11.09
N ILE A 238 -23.38 -12.43 10.97
CA ILE A 238 -23.64 -13.51 10.01
C ILE A 238 -24.40 -14.60 10.76
N HIS A 239 -25.68 -14.74 10.42
CA HIS A 239 -26.56 -15.76 10.97
C HIS A 239 -26.45 -17.07 10.17
N LYS A 240 -26.39 -18.20 10.89
CA LYS A 240 -26.48 -19.55 10.33
C LYS A 240 -27.83 -20.17 10.75
N PRO A 241 -28.88 -20.08 9.91
CA PRO A 241 -30.21 -20.59 10.24
C PRO A 241 -30.20 -22.08 10.56
N GLY A 242 -30.86 -22.46 11.66
CA GLY A 242 -30.97 -23.86 12.11
C GLY A 242 -29.69 -24.47 12.69
N VAL A 243 -28.58 -23.74 12.72
CA VAL A 243 -27.31 -24.21 13.30
C VAL A 243 -27.28 -23.93 14.81
N GLY A 244 -26.85 -24.92 15.59
CA GLY A 244 -26.64 -24.79 17.03
C GLY A 244 -25.31 -24.13 17.39
N HIS A 245 -24.74 -24.48 18.55
CA HIS A 245 -23.41 -23.98 18.96
C HIS A 245 -22.28 -24.38 17.99
N HIS A 246 -22.43 -25.54 17.36
CA HIS A 246 -21.51 -26.09 16.38
C HIS A 246 -22.21 -26.34 15.05
N PRO A 247 -21.46 -26.32 13.93
CA PRO A 247 -20.03 -26.02 13.83
C PRO A 247 -19.71 -24.54 14.05
N HIS A 248 -18.53 -24.25 14.60
CA HIS A 248 -17.98 -22.91 14.65
C HIS A 248 -17.44 -22.47 13.28
N SER A 249 -17.23 -21.17 13.12
CA SER A 249 -16.70 -20.55 11.91
C SER A 249 -17.61 -20.73 10.68
N LEU A 250 -17.10 -20.28 9.54
CA LEU A 250 -17.66 -20.49 8.21
C LEU A 250 -16.79 -21.50 7.47
N LYS A 251 -17.42 -22.35 6.65
CA LYS A 251 -16.68 -23.26 5.77
C LYS A 251 -15.81 -22.49 4.77
N ASP A 252 -16.34 -21.40 4.23
CA ASP A 252 -15.58 -20.42 3.47
C ASP A 252 -15.16 -19.27 4.42
N PRO A 253 -13.87 -19.13 4.75
CA PRO A 253 -13.40 -18.06 5.64
C PRO A 253 -13.38 -16.68 4.96
N GLY A 254 -13.65 -16.58 3.66
CA GLY A 254 -13.56 -15.35 2.87
C GLY A 254 -14.18 -14.11 3.54
N PRO A 255 -15.42 -14.16 4.06
CA PRO A 255 -16.04 -13.02 4.75
C PRO A 255 -15.28 -12.58 6.01
N ILE A 256 -14.74 -13.52 6.79
CA ILE A 256 -13.97 -13.25 8.01
C ILE A 256 -12.63 -12.59 7.65
N VAL A 257 -11.92 -13.18 6.67
CA VAL A 257 -10.64 -12.66 6.18
C VAL A 257 -10.81 -11.25 5.64
N ALA A 258 -11.81 -11.01 4.78
CA ALA A 258 -12.09 -9.70 4.21
C ALA A 258 -12.35 -8.64 5.30
N PHE A 259 -13.12 -8.98 6.33
CA PHE A 259 -13.37 -8.11 7.47
C PHE A 259 -12.07 -7.76 8.22
N VAL A 260 -11.25 -8.76 8.57
CA VAL A 260 -9.98 -8.53 9.27
C VAL A 260 -9.05 -7.67 8.42
N LEU A 261 -8.87 -7.99 7.14
CA LEU A 261 -8.00 -7.24 6.22
C LEU A 261 -8.45 -5.78 6.06
N LYS A 262 -9.76 -5.52 5.98
CA LYS A 262 -10.32 -4.17 5.87
C LYS A 262 -9.89 -3.29 7.05
N HIS A 263 -9.91 -3.83 8.27
CA HIS A 263 -9.71 -3.05 9.49
C HIS A 263 -8.28 -3.05 10.03
N THR A 264 -7.39 -3.87 9.46
CA THR A 264 -5.97 -3.96 9.85
C THR A 264 -5.02 -3.42 8.79
N ARG A 265 -5.47 -3.20 7.55
CA ARG A 265 -4.66 -2.63 6.46
C ARG A 265 -5.15 -1.21 6.15
N PRO A 266 -4.63 -0.17 6.83
CA PRO A 266 -5.09 1.20 6.63
C PRO A 266 -4.76 1.67 5.20
N ASN A 267 -5.66 2.52 4.67
CA ASN A 267 -5.53 3.13 3.35
C ASN A 267 -4.59 4.35 3.37
N VAL A 268 -4.34 4.92 4.56
CA VAL A 268 -3.28 5.89 4.82
C VAL A 268 -2.14 5.16 5.53
N ARG A 269 -0.92 5.23 5.00
CA ARG A 269 0.24 4.52 5.57
C ARG A 269 1.40 5.47 5.76
N LEU A 270 1.65 5.82 7.02
CA LEU A 270 2.85 6.50 7.45
C LEU A 270 4.02 5.51 7.55
N ARG A 271 5.12 5.76 6.84
CA ARG A 271 6.35 4.95 6.91
C ARG A 271 7.55 5.73 7.46
N GLY A 272 7.67 7.00 7.05
CA GLY A 272 8.60 7.97 7.66
C GLY A 272 7.94 8.83 8.71
N SER A 273 8.63 9.86 9.20
CA SER A 273 8.04 10.85 10.12
C SER A 273 7.50 12.09 9.42
N LEU A 274 7.89 12.33 8.16
CA LEU A 274 7.69 13.59 7.45
C LEU A 274 8.19 14.83 8.23
N ASN A 275 9.10 14.63 9.19
CA ASN A 275 9.57 15.72 10.06
C ASN A 275 10.55 16.65 9.36
N ASN A 276 11.22 16.22 8.29
CA ASN A 276 12.20 17.07 7.60
C ASN A 276 11.50 18.27 6.95
N SER A 277 10.41 18.02 6.23
CA SER A 277 9.57 19.06 5.65
C SER A 277 8.92 19.95 6.72
N ARG A 278 8.39 19.35 7.79
CA ARG A 278 7.85 20.11 8.94
C ARG A 278 8.88 21.04 9.56
N LEU A 279 10.12 20.58 9.76
CA LEU A 279 11.20 21.40 10.31
C LEU A 279 11.48 22.62 9.42
N ARG A 280 11.45 22.46 8.10
CA ARG A 280 11.62 23.57 7.14
C ARG A 280 10.49 24.59 7.27
N PHE A 281 9.25 24.10 7.36
CA PHE A 281 8.07 24.95 7.47
C PHE A 281 8.04 25.69 8.81
N GLU A 282 8.18 24.98 9.95
CA GLU A 282 8.05 25.59 11.27
C GLU A 282 9.27 26.41 11.70
N LYS A 283 10.50 25.92 11.46
CA LYS A 283 11.71 26.60 11.97
C LYS A 283 12.26 27.64 11.00
N GLU A 284 12.26 27.33 9.71
CA GLU A 284 12.83 28.23 8.70
C GLU A 284 11.78 29.12 8.03
N ARG A 285 10.49 28.83 8.24
CA ARG A 285 9.37 29.55 7.63
C ARG A 285 9.48 29.61 6.10
N ARG A 286 10.06 28.55 5.50
CA ARG A 286 10.17 28.37 4.05
C ARG A 286 9.84 26.94 3.68
N GLY A 287 9.21 26.74 2.53
CA GLY A 287 8.91 25.40 2.03
C GLY A 287 8.82 25.32 0.52
N HIS A 288 9.56 24.40 -0.09
CA HIS A 288 9.38 24.04 -1.50
C HIS A 288 8.63 22.71 -1.59
N VAL A 289 7.41 22.76 -2.10
CA VAL A 289 6.53 21.60 -2.28
C VAL A 289 6.35 21.32 -3.77
N ALA A 290 6.57 20.08 -4.21
CA ALA A 290 6.41 19.69 -5.60
C ALA A 290 5.39 18.57 -5.77
N PHE A 291 4.73 18.57 -6.94
CA PHE A 291 3.76 17.55 -7.34
C PHE A 291 4.12 17.04 -8.72
N VAL A 292 4.39 15.74 -8.86
CA VAL A 292 4.65 15.09 -10.16
C VAL A 292 3.61 14.01 -10.41
N GLY A 293 3.12 13.94 -11.65
CA GLY A 293 2.18 12.88 -12.03
C GLY A 293 1.60 13.06 -13.43
N GLY A 294 0.54 12.31 -13.69
CA GLY A 294 -0.24 12.40 -14.93
C GLY A 294 -1.25 13.55 -14.95
N SER A 295 -2.34 13.35 -15.70
CA SER A 295 -3.41 14.35 -15.88
C SER A 295 -4.15 14.70 -14.59
N ILE A 296 -4.24 13.76 -13.65
CA ILE A 296 -4.91 13.98 -12.35
C ILE A 296 -4.11 14.97 -11.50
N THR A 297 -2.79 14.98 -11.65
CA THR A 297 -1.90 15.95 -10.99
C THR A 297 -1.87 17.30 -11.73
N GLU A 298 -2.00 17.28 -13.07
CA GLU A 298 -2.04 18.50 -13.89
C GLU A 298 -3.30 19.34 -13.61
N MET A 299 -4.46 18.69 -13.46
CA MET A 299 -5.75 19.37 -13.33
C MET A 299 -5.89 20.22 -12.05
N ASN A 300 -6.93 21.05 -12.03
CA ASN A 300 -7.36 21.80 -10.84
C ASN A 300 -8.15 20.89 -9.89
N GLY A 301 -7.45 20.04 -9.14
CA GLY A 301 -8.04 19.02 -8.26
C GLY A 301 -7.36 18.93 -6.89
N TYR A 302 -6.90 17.74 -6.50
CA TYR A 302 -6.32 17.51 -5.17
C TYR A 302 -5.08 18.38 -4.91
N ARG A 303 -4.23 18.60 -5.92
CA ARG A 303 -2.99 19.41 -5.79
C ARG A 303 -3.27 20.80 -5.20
N PRO A 304 -4.13 21.66 -5.79
CA PRO A 304 -4.46 22.95 -5.17
C PRO A 304 -5.12 22.83 -3.79
N MET A 305 -5.94 21.80 -3.53
CA MET A 305 -6.51 21.59 -2.19
C MET A 305 -5.42 21.33 -1.12
N VAL A 306 -4.46 20.46 -1.44
CA VAL A 306 -3.30 20.18 -0.57
C VAL A 306 -2.44 21.44 -0.37
N ARG A 307 -2.24 22.25 -1.41
CA ARG A 307 -1.51 23.53 -1.30
C ARG A 307 -2.17 24.48 -0.31
N GLU A 308 -3.49 24.64 -0.38
CA GLU A 308 -4.22 25.51 0.53
C GLU A 308 -4.25 24.94 1.96
N SER A 309 -4.35 23.62 2.12
CA SER A 309 -4.24 22.98 3.43
C SER A 309 -2.87 23.24 4.08
N LEU A 310 -1.77 23.09 3.34
CA LEU A 310 -0.42 23.38 3.85
C LEU A 310 -0.24 24.84 4.27
N LYS A 311 -0.75 25.79 3.47
CA LYS A 311 -0.74 27.22 3.84
C LYS A 311 -1.55 27.49 5.11
N LYS A 312 -2.73 26.86 5.24
CA LYS A 312 -3.57 27.00 6.44
C LYS A 312 -2.87 26.42 7.68
N ARG A 313 -2.17 25.30 7.51
CA ARG A 313 -1.44 24.60 8.57
C ARG A 313 -0.19 25.37 9.02
N PHE A 314 0.50 26.03 8.09
CA PHE A 314 1.72 26.81 8.35
C PHE A 314 1.60 28.24 7.79
N PRO A 315 0.79 29.12 8.42
CA PRO A 315 0.48 30.44 7.88
C PRO A 315 1.69 31.38 7.83
N GLU A 316 2.74 31.10 8.62
CA GLU A 316 3.98 31.88 8.63
C GLU A 316 5.02 31.41 7.61
N THR A 317 4.76 30.32 6.88
CA THR A 317 5.70 29.75 5.91
C THR A 317 5.54 30.36 4.52
N ASP A 318 6.64 30.86 3.96
CA ASP A 318 6.71 31.23 2.55
C ASP A 318 6.88 29.98 1.67
N PHE A 319 5.83 29.63 0.92
CA PHE A 319 5.78 28.42 0.12
C PHE A 319 6.06 28.67 -1.37
N THR A 320 7.02 27.93 -1.92
CA THR A 320 7.16 27.71 -3.36
C THR A 320 6.47 26.41 -3.76
N PHE A 321 5.59 26.45 -4.76
CA PHE A 321 4.89 25.27 -5.26
C PHE A 321 5.26 24.94 -6.70
N THR A 322 5.81 23.75 -6.93
CA THR A 322 6.10 23.24 -8.28
C THR A 322 5.02 22.29 -8.76
N ALA A 323 4.36 22.68 -9.86
CA ALA A 323 3.35 21.87 -10.53
C ALA A 323 3.98 21.14 -11.73
N ALA A 324 4.26 19.86 -11.57
CA ALA A 324 4.90 19.02 -12.59
C ALA A 324 3.96 17.88 -13.06
N GLY A 325 2.66 18.13 -13.12
CA GLY A 325 1.69 17.22 -13.75
C GLY A 325 1.71 17.34 -15.27
N ILE A 326 1.72 16.20 -15.98
CA ILE A 326 1.63 16.16 -17.44
C ILE A 326 0.68 15.05 -17.86
N ALA A 327 -0.45 15.40 -18.48
CA ALA A 327 -1.41 14.44 -18.99
C ALA A 327 -0.77 13.35 -19.86
N SER A 328 -1.28 12.13 -19.71
CA SER A 328 -0.88 10.97 -20.50
C SER A 328 0.56 10.49 -20.27
N THR A 329 1.23 10.94 -19.21
CA THR A 329 2.59 10.47 -18.88
C THR A 329 2.60 9.48 -17.71
N CYS A 330 3.45 8.47 -17.83
CA CYS A 330 3.66 7.40 -16.84
C CYS A 330 4.92 7.65 -15.99
N SER A 331 5.18 6.78 -15.00
CA SER A 331 6.33 6.85 -14.10
C SER A 331 7.67 6.81 -14.84
N THR A 332 7.77 6.05 -15.94
CA THR A 332 8.95 6.06 -16.82
C THR A 332 9.23 7.46 -17.35
N THR A 333 8.23 8.14 -17.90
CA THR A 333 8.38 9.52 -18.39
C THR A 333 8.66 10.48 -17.23
N GLY A 334 8.02 10.27 -16.09
CA GLY A 334 8.26 10.99 -14.85
C GLY A 334 9.72 10.94 -14.40
N ALA A 335 10.34 9.76 -14.43
CA ALA A 335 11.74 9.56 -14.06
C ALA A 335 12.70 10.34 -14.98
N PHE A 336 12.50 10.31 -16.30
CA PHE A 336 13.41 11.00 -17.23
C PHE A 336 13.26 12.53 -17.23
N ARG A 337 12.07 13.06 -16.90
CA ARG A 337 11.81 14.51 -16.85
C ARG A 337 12.01 15.14 -15.48
N LEU A 338 12.26 14.35 -14.44
CA LEU A 338 12.24 14.80 -13.05
C LEU A 338 13.25 15.93 -12.81
N SER A 339 14.45 15.83 -13.39
CA SER A 339 15.46 16.87 -13.29
C SER A 339 14.95 18.22 -13.82
N ASP A 340 14.47 18.25 -15.06
CA ASP A 340 13.99 19.44 -15.76
C ASP A 340 12.75 20.06 -15.09
N ASP A 341 11.79 19.22 -14.72
CA ASP A 341 10.48 19.69 -14.28
C ASP A 341 10.42 20.00 -12.79
N VAL A 342 11.31 19.41 -11.99
CA VAL A 342 11.28 19.50 -10.52
C VAL A 342 12.65 19.90 -9.96
N LEU A 343 13.69 19.06 -10.12
CA LEU A 343 14.90 19.17 -9.30
C LEU A 343 15.78 20.38 -9.65
N ARG A 344 15.78 20.85 -10.89
CA ARG A 344 16.52 22.08 -11.27
C ARG A 344 15.89 23.36 -10.73
N LYS A 345 14.68 23.29 -10.17
CA LYS A 345 13.97 24.45 -9.59
C LYS A 345 14.35 24.70 -8.13
N GLY A 346 15.26 23.91 -7.57
CA GLY A 346 15.72 24.02 -6.18
C GLY A 346 15.40 22.78 -5.34
N PRO A 347 15.92 22.72 -4.10
CA PRO A 347 15.70 21.60 -3.20
C PRO A 347 14.23 21.54 -2.77
N VAL A 348 13.55 20.45 -3.12
CA VAL A 348 12.18 20.18 -2.69
C VAL A 348 12.20 19.60 -1.27
N ASP A 349 11.36 20.14 -0.39
CA ASP A 349 11.22 19.70 1.01
C ASP A 349 10.16 18.60 1.15
N LEU A 350 9.01 18.76 0.46
CA LEU A 350 7.91 17.79 0.45
C LEU A 350 7.47 17.49 -1.00
N PHE A 351 7.45 16.22 -1.36
CA PHE A 351 7.24 15.77 -2.73
C PHE A 351 6.09 14.77 -2.87
N PHE A 352 5.09 15.13 -3.67
CA PHE A 352 3.94 14.28 -3.97
C PHE A 352 4.09 13.64 -5.35
N VAL A 353 3.90 12.32 -5.42
CA VAL A 353 4.07 11.51 -6.64
C VAL A 353 2.81 10.67 -6.89
N GLU A 354 2.30 10.66 -8.13
CA GLU A 354 1.13 9.87 -8.52
C GLU A 354 1.21 9.43 -9.98
N PHE A 355 1.30 8.12 -10.23
CA PHE A 355 1.36 7.54 -11.57
C PHE A 355 0.65 6.20 -11.72
N ALA A 356 -0.06 5.70 -10.70
CA ALA A 356 -0.56 4.32 -10.69
C ALA A 356 -1.53 4.07 -11.85
N VAL A 357 -2.45 5.01 -12.06
CA VAL A 357 -3.41 4.97 -13.17
C VAL A 357 -2.72 5.08 -14.53
N ASN A 358 -1.67 5.89 -14.65
CA ASN A 358 -0.98 6.07 -15.92
C ASN A 358 -0.11 4.87 -16.29
N ASP A 359 0.56 4.26 -15.32
CA ASP A 359 1.34 3.04 -15.58
C ASP A 359 0.44 1.90 -16.07
N ASP A 360 -0.80 1.83 -15.58
CA ASP A 360 -1.79 0.83 -15.98
C ASP A 360 -2.53 1.18 -17.29
N GLN A 361 -3.28 2.29 -17.30
CA GLN A 361 -4.20 2.61 -18.39
C GLN A 361 -3.51 3.26 -19.59
N ASP A 362 -2.42 4.00 -19.36
CA ASP A 362 -1.79 4.85 -20.37
C ASP A 362 -0.61 4.11 -21.01
N ALA A 363 0.29 3.61 -20.17
CA ALA A 363 1.46 2.86 -20.63
C ALA A 363 1.24 1.35 -20.73
N SER A 364 0.31 0.78 -19.94
CA SER A 364 0.15 -0.67 -19.78
C SER A 364 1.46 -1.36 -19.44
N HIS A 365 2.20 -0.76 -18.52
CA HIS A 365 3.49 -1.25 -18.06
C HIS A 365 3.35 -2.61 -17.38
N ALA A 366 4.31 -3.50 -17.65
CA ALA A 366 4.51 -4.65 -16.81
C ALA A 366 5.14 -4.19 -15.47
N ARG A 367 5.17 -5.10 -14.50
CA ARG A 367 5.60 -4.78 -13.13
C ARG A 367 7.01 -4.18 -13.10
N ARG A 368 7.91 -4.66 -13.97
CA ARG A 368 9.29 -4.20 -14.07
C ARG A 368 9.38 -2.71 -14.38
N GLU A 369 8.67 -2.23 -15.40
CA GLU A 369 8.71 -0.83 -15.80
C GLU A 369 8.10 0.08 -14.74
N CYS A 370 7.02 -0.34 -14.08
CA CYS A 370 6.45 0.37 -12.93
C CYS A 370 7.49 0.56 -11.80
N ILE A 371 8.27 -0.49 -11.50
CA ILE A 371 9.34 -0.42 -10.49
C ILE A 371 10.45 0.51 -10.96
N ARG A 372 11.00 0.32 -12.17
CA ARG A 372 12.13 1.13 -12.66
C ARG A 372 11.79 2.62 -12.71
N GLY A 373 10.58 2.97 -13.13
CA GLY A 373 10.09 4.35 -13.14
C GLY A 373 9.97 4.93 -11.73
N MET A 374 9.21 4.26 -10.85
CA MET A 374 8.96 4.77 -9.49
C MET A 374 10.23 4.79 -8.63
N GLU A 375 11.04 3.74 -8.67
CA GLU A 375 12.34 3.68 -7.99
C GLU A 375 13.31 4.72 -8.54
N GLY A 376 13.30 4.96 -9.86
CA GLY A 376 14.05 6.03 -10.50
C GLY A 376 13.71 7.41 -9.90
N ILE A 377 12.42 7.72 -9.78
CA ILE A 377 11.92 8.98 -9.20
C ILE A 377 12.39 9.13 -7.74
N VAL A 378 12.14 8.13 -6.89
CA VAL A 378 12.49 8.18 -5.47
C VAL A 378 14.00 8.34 -5.28
N ARG A 379 14.81 7.61 -6.05
CA ARG A 379 16.27 7.65 -5.91
C ARG A 379 16.86 8.96 -6.41
N GLN A 380 16.36 9.51 -7.51
CA GLN A 380 16.78 10.84 -7.99
C GLN A 380 16.42 11.92 -6.97
N ALA A 381 15.19 11.90 -6.46
CA ALA A 381 14.70 12.85 -5.46
C ALA A 381 15.60 12.88 -4.21
N ARG A 382 15.87 11.72 -3.61
CA ARG A 382 16.71 11.62 -2.39
C ARG A 382 18.20 11.80 -2.63
N ARG A 383 18.70 11.58 -3.86
CA ARG A 383 20.08 11.96 -4.21
C ARG A 383 20.23 13.48 -4.30
N HIS A 384 19.22 14.15 -4.84
CA HIS A 384 19.22 15.61 -4.97
C HIS A 384 19.04 16.30 -3.62
N ASN A 385 18.10 15.85 -2.79
CA ASN A 385 17.94 16.29 -1.41
C ASN A 385 17.70 15.07 -0.50
N PRO A 386 18.71 14.64 0.27
CA PRO A 386 18.57 13.50 1.19
C PRO A 386 17.49 13.69 2.26
N ASN A 387 17.12 14.93 2.57
CA ASN A 387 16.09 15.25 3.56
C ASN A 387 14.68 15.34 2.96
N MET A 388 14.51 15.18 1.65
CA MET A 388 13.20 15.32 1.00
C MET A 388 12.21 14.26 1.51
N ASP A 389 11.08 14.73 2.03
CA ASP A 389 9.95 13.88 2.37
C ASP A 389 9.12 13.58 1.12
N ILE A 390 8.68 12.33 0.96
CA ILE A 390 7.96 11.86 -0.23
C ILE A 390 6.66 11.18 0.20
N VAL A 391 5.59 11.46 -0.55
CA VAL A 391 4.30 10.79 -0.44
C VAL A 391 3.87 10.28 -1.82
N ILE A 392 3.58 8.98 -1.92
CA ILE A 392 3.04 8.36 -3.14
C ILE A 392 1.54 8.14 -2.98
N THR A 393 0.75 8.64 -3.92
CA THR A 393 -0.70 8.44 -3.93
C THR A 393 -1.10 7.49 -5.06
N HIS A 394 -2.08 6.62 -4.82
CA HIS A 394 -2.63 5.70 -5.82
C HIS A 394 -4.08 6.07 -6.15
N PHE A 395 -4.29 6.69 -7.32
CA PHE A 395 -5.63 6.94 -7.86
C PHE A 395 -6.21 5.70 -8.56
N VAL A 396 -7.47 5.79 -9.00
CA VAL A 396 -8.25 4.65 -9.50
C VAL A 396 -8.86 4.95 -10.88
N ASN A 397 -8.87 3.93 -11.74
CA ASN A 397 -9.70 3.87 -12.95
C ASN A 397 -10.75 2.74 -12.80
N LEU A 398 -11.71 2.63 -13.72
CA LEU A 398 -12.77 1.62 -13.64
C LEU A 398 -12.26 0.17 -13.59
N GLY A 399 -11.22 -0.16 -14.36
CA GLY A 399 -10.64 -1.50 -14.36
C GLY A 399 -9.95 -1.85 -13.04
N MET A 400 -9.27 -0.88 -12.44
CA MET A 400 -8.66 -1.00 -11.11
C MET A 400 -9.72 -1.10 -10.01
N LEU A 401 -10.80 -0.32 -10.11
CA LEU A 401 -11.91 -0.37 -9.16
C LEU A 401 -12.49 -1.79 -9.12
N ALA A 402 -12.79 -2.38 -10.28
CA ALA A 402 -13.29 -3.75 -10.37
C ALA A 402 -12.33 -4.77 -9.74
N GLN A 403 -11.02 -4.63 -9.97
CA GLN A 403 -10.01 -5.50 -9.33
C GLN A 403 -10.04 -5.37 -7.81
N LEU A 404 -10.08 -4.14 -7.28
CA LEU A 404 -10.10 -3.88 -5.84
C LEU A 404 -11.37 -4.41 -5.17
N GLN A 405 -12.54 -4.24 -5.81
CA GLN A 405 -13.81 -4.82 -5.33
C GLN A 405 -13.80 -6.34 -5.36
N ALA A 406 -13.01 -6.96 -6.24
CA ALA A 406 -12.74 -8.40 -6.25
C ALA A 406 -11.60 -8.83 -5.31
N GLY A 407 -11.15 -7.96 -4.39
CA GLY A 407 -10.08 -8.26 -3.44
C GLY A 407 -8.66 -8.28 -4.04
N LYS A 408 -8.49 -7.85 -5.29
CA LYS A 408 -7.19 -7.85 -5.99
C LYS A 408 -6.62 -6.44 -6.07
N THR A 409 -5.41 -6.24 -5.55
CA THR A 409 -4.70 -4.95 -5.70
C THR A 409 -4.14 -4.83 -7.12
N PRO A 410 -4.39 -3.75 -7.89
CA PRO A 410 -3.85 -3.56 -9.24
C PRO A 410 -2.33 -3.65 -9.34
N LEU A 411 -1.82 -4.11 -10.50
CA LEU A 411 -0.40 -4.37 -10.70
C LEU A 411 0.49 -3.15 -10.47
N SER A 412 0.13 -1.99 -11.02
CA SER A 412 0.91 -0.75 -10.85
C SER A 412 0.98 -0.32 -9.39
N MET A 413 -0.14 -0.41 -8.65
CA MET A 413 -0.18 -0.10 -7.22
C MET A 413 0.68 -1.04 -6.39
N ARG A 414 0.71 -2.34 -6.69
CA ARG A 414 1.61 -3.30 -6.02
C ARG A 414 3.07 -2.91 -6.26
N ALA A 415 3.44 -2.63 -7.52
CA ALA A 415 4.80 -2.22 -7.88
C ALA A 415 5.23 -0.92 -7.17
N HIS A 416 4.38 0.11 -7.17
CA HIS A 416 4.66 1.38 -6.50
C HIS A 416 4.72 1.22 -4.98
N SER A 417 3.86 0.37 -4.39
CA SER A 417 3.91 0.04 -2.96
C SER A 417 5.17 -0.70 -2.56
N ASP A 418 5.69 -1.58 -3.41
CA ASP A 418 6.95 -2.30 -3.17
C ASP A 418 8.13 -1.31 -3.15
N VAL A 419 8.18 -0.38 -4.10
CA VAL A 419 9.15 0.73 -4.07
C VAL A 419 8.98 1.57 -2.81
N ALA A 420 7.74 1.96 -2.49
CA ALA A 420 7.46 2.78 -1.32
C ALA A 420 7.94 2.11 -0.02
N ARG A 421 7.69 0.81 0.14
CA ARG A 421 8.18 0.03 1.27
C ARG A 421 9.70 -0.03 1.33
N HIS A 422 10.35 -0.33 0.21
CA HIS A 422 11.81 -0.45 0.12
C HIS A 422 12.54 0.85 0.51
N TYR A 423 11.92 1.99 0.24
CA TYR A 423 12.46 3.31 0.58
C TYR A 423 11.79 3.98 1.78
N ASN A 424 10.95 3.28 2.54
CA ASN A 424 10.24 3.86 3.70
C ASN A 424 9.44 5.15 3.35
N VAL A 425 8.77 5.15 2.19
CA VAL A 425 7.97 6.26 1.67
C VAL A 425 6.50 6.07 2.06
N SER A 426 5.88 7.11 2.60
CA SER A 426 4.47 7.07 2.99
C SER A 426 3.56 6.99 1.77
N THR A 427 2.42 6.29 1.90
CA THR A 427 1.48 6.08 0.78
C THR A 427 0.04 6.40 1.14
N ILE A 428 -0.69 6.93 0.17
CA ILE A 428 -2.14 7.10 0.20
C ILE A 428 -2.78 6.14 -0.81
N HIS A 429 -3.53 5.15 -0.33
CA HIS A 429 -4.24 4.18 -1.14
C HIS A 429 -5.68 4.64 -1.42
N LEU A 430 -5.84 5.86 -1.98
CA LEU A 430 -7.13 6.45 -2.34
C LEU A 430 -8.01 5.47 -3.15
N ALA A 431 -7.39 4.71 -4.05
CA ALA A 431 -8.11 3.73 -4.85
C ALA A 431 -8.87 2.67 -4.03
N LYS A 432 -8.26 2.16 -2.95
CA LYS A 432 -8.87 1.14 -2.08
C LYS A 432 -9.94 1.78 -1.20
N GLU A 433 -9.68 2.98 -0.70
CA GLU A 433 -10.68 3.78 0.03
C GLU A 433 -11.95 3.97 -0.81
N VAL A 434 -11.81 4.44 -2.05
CA VAL A 434 -12.94 4.65 -2.96
C VAL A 434 -13.65 3.33 -3.25
N ALA A 435 -12.91 2.23 -3.48
CA ALA A 435 -13.52 0.92 -3.72
C ALA A 435 -14.33 0.42 -2.50
N GLU A 436 -13.79 0.58 -1.29
CA GLU A 436 -14.44 0.17 -0.05
C GLU A 436 -15.71 0.99 0.20
N ARG A 437 -15.64 2.31 0.04
CA ARG A 437 -16.80 3.21 0.22
C ARG A 437 -17.90 2.99 -0.83
N ILE A 438 -17.52 2.68 -2.08
CA ILE A 438 -18.50 2.31 -3.13
C ILE A 438 -19.15 0.97 -2.80
N THR A 439 -18.38 -0.05 -2.42
CA THR A 439 -18.91 -1.37 -2.04
C THR A 439 -19.81 -1.29 -0.81
N ALA A 440 -19.52 -0.39 0.13
CA ALA A 440 -20.35 -0.12 1.30
C ALA A 440 -21.61 0.72 0.99
N GLY A 441 -21.78 1.21 -0.25
CA GLY A 441 -22.90 2.06 -0.65
C GLY A 441 -22.84 3.50 -0.12
N GLU A 442 -21.70 3.94 0.42
CA GLU A 442 -21.53 5.28 1.00
C GLU A 442 -21.37 6.37 -0.07
N ILE A 443 -20.74 6.02 -1.20
CA ILE A 443 -20.55 6.89 -2.35
C ILE A 443 -20.75 6.09 -3.65
N THR A 444 -20.96 6.79 -4.76
CA THR A 444 -21.01 6.19 -6.10
C THR A 444 -19.80 6.61 -6.94
N TRP A 445 -19.49 5.83 -7.97
CA TRP A 445 -18.47 6.20 -8.97
C TRP A 445 -18.78 7.57 -9.62
N GLN A 446 -20.06 7.88 -9.82
CA GLN A 446 -20.50 9.16 -10.39
C GLN A 446 -20.27 10.34 -9.44
N GLN A 447 -20.46 10.16 -8.12
CA GLN A 447 -20.14 11.17 -7.11
C GLN A 447 -18.62 11.38 -7.01
N PHE A 448 -17.82 10.30 -7.03
CA PHE A 448 -16.37 10.39 -7.08
C PHE A 448 -15.90 11.16 -8.33
N GLY A 449 -16.50 10.87 -9.49
CA GLY A 449 -16.37 11.66 -10.72
C GLY A 449 -15.59 10.98 -11.84
N GLY A 450 -15.11 9.75 -11.64
CA GLY A 450 -14.37 9.01 -12.66
C GLY A 450 -12.86 8.94 -12.39
N THR A 451 -12.11 8.47 -13.39
CA THR A 451 -10.64 8.46 -13.37
C THR A 451 -10.05 9.85 -13.14
N HIS A 452 -10.70 10.89 -13.67
CA HIS A 452 -10.43 12.29 -13.36
C HIS A 452 -11.50 12.75 -12.36
N PRO A 453 -11.22 12.72 -11.05
CA PRO A 453 -12.29 12.88 -10.07
C PRO A 453 -12.89 14.29 -10.12
N LYS A 454 -14.16 14.40 -9.72
CA LYS A 454 -14.83 15.68 -9.48
C LYS A 454 -14.30 16.33 -8.20
N PRO A 455 -14.69 17.58 -7.87
CA PRO A 455 -14.26 18.22 -6.63
C PRO A 455 -14.46 17.34 -5.38
N PHE A 456 -15.59 16.62 -5.28
CA PHE A 456 -15.83 15.65 -4.21
C PHE A 456 -14.77 14.54 -4.12
N GLY A 457 -14.44 13.87 -5.23
CA GLY A 457 -13.43 12.82 -5.23
C GLY A 457 -12.00 13.34 -4.98
N ASN A 458 -11.70 14.56 -5.42
CA ASN A 458 -10.42 15.21 -5.08
C ASN A 458 -10.34 15.59 -3.60
N GLN A 459 -11.46 15.96 -2.98
CA GLN A 459 -11.51 16.27 -1.56
C GLN A 459 -11.16 15.03 -0.72
N ILE A 460 -11.69 13.84 -1.06
CA ILE A 460 -11.31 12.59 -0.39
C ILE A 460 -9.78 12.38 -0.44
N CYS A 461 -9.15 12.63 -1.59
CA CYS A 461 -7.70 12.54 -1.72
C CYS A 461 -6.97 13.53 -0.78
N ALA A 462 -7.42 14.79 -0.79
CA ALA A 462 -6.82 15.84 0.04
C ALA A 462 -6.98 15.52 1.54
N ASP A 463 -8.17 15.06 1.96
CA ASP A 463 -8.46 14.68 3.35
C ASP A 463 -7.60 13.51 3.82
N MET A 464 -7.38 12.51 2.97
CA MET A 464 -6.48 11.38 3.31
C MET A 464 -5.01 11.81 3.41
N ILE A 465 -4.58 12.78 2.58
CA ILE A 465 -3.25 13.40 2.72
C ILE A 465 -3.18 14.18 4.04
N ASP A 466 -4.21 14.96 4.37
CA ASP A 466 -4.26 15.68 5.65
C ASP A 466 -4.24 14.73 6.86
N GLN A 467 -4.96 13.60 6.79
CA GLN A 467 -4.90 12.55 7.79
C GLN A 467 -3.48 12.00 7.97
N LEU A 468 -2.74 11.78 6.88
CA LEU A 468 -1.34 11.35 6.94
C LEU A 468 -0.47 12.39 7.64
N LEU A 469 -0.66 13.67 7.31
CA LEU A 469 0.10 14.77 7.89
C LEU A 469 -0.24 14.97 9.38
N ASP A 470 -1.50 14.79 9.77
CA ASP A 470 -1.96 14.81 11.16
C ASP A 470 -1.35 13.66 11.96
N GLU A 471 -1.32 12.45 11.41
CA GLU A 471 -0.66 11.29 12.04
C GLU A 471 0.84 11.53 12.21
N ALA A 472 1.49 12.07 11.18
CA ALA A 472 2.92 12.36 11.18
C ALA A 472 3.30 13.46 12.18
N TRP A 473 2.48 14.51 12.30
CA TRP A 473 2.83 15.73 13.01
C TRP A 473 2.03 15.95 14.30
N GLY A 474 1.20 15.00 14.71
CA GLY A 474 0.37 15.08 15.92
C GLY A 474 1.16 15.16 17.23
N LYS A 475 2.47 14.82 17.21
CA LYS A 475 3.38 15.01 18.36
C LYS A 475 4.23 16.26 18.17
N ALA A 476 4.56 16.94 19.26
CA ALA A 476 5.49 18.06 19.23
C ALA A 476 6.88 17.61 18.76
N LEU A 477 7.55 18.44 17.97
CA LEU A 477 8.96 18.24 17.66
C LEU A 477 9.80 18.41 18.94
N ALA A 478 10.84 17.59 19.11
CA ALA A 478 11.85 17.85 20.11
C ALA A 478 12.51 19.22 19.86
N GLY A 479 12.84 19.97 20.91
CA GLY A 479 13.39 21.33 20.79
C GLY A 479 14.67 21.38 19.93
N ASP A 480 15.50 20.36 20.04
CA ASP A 480 16.76 20.18 19.33
C ASP A 480 16.63 19.36 18.02
N ALA A 481 15.41 19.06 17.56
CA ALA A 481 15.19 18.29 16.33
C ALA A 481 15.89 18.93 15.12
N LYS A 482 16.61 18.10 14.36
CA LYS A 482 17.34 18.47 13.14
C LYS A 482 16.90 17.61 11.96
N PRO A 483 17.02 18.12 10.72
CA PRO A 483 16.78 17.31 9.53
C PRO A 483 17.65 16.05 9.54
N THR A 484 17.04 14.90 9.26
CA THR A 484 17.73 13.61 9.21
C THR A 484 17.62 13.04 7.80
N PRO A 485 18.75 12.79 7.10
CA PRO A 485 18.74 12.18 5.78
C PRO A 485 17.97 10.87 5.77
N HIS A 486 17.08 10.71 4.79
CA HIS A 486 16.38 9.44 4.59
C HIS A 486 17.35 8.34 4.19
N ALA A 487 17.19 7.16 4.79
CA ALA A 487 17.96 6.00 4.38
C ALA A 487 17.72 5.68 2.89
N MET A 488 18.82 5.42 2.19
CA MET A 488 18.82 5.03 0.79
C MET A 488 19.44 3.65 0.69
N SER A 489 18.62 2.64 0.38
CA SER A 489 19.13 1.27 0.21
C SER A 489 20.22 1.24 -0.87
N LYS A 490 21.34 0.60 -0.54
CA LYS A 490 22.44 0.35 -1.47
C LYS A 490 22.00 -0.61 -2.59
N GLN A 491 21.15 -1.58 -2.26
CA GLN A 491 20.57 -2.51 -3.22
C GLN A 491 19.22 -1.99 -3.69
N PRO A 492 19.07 -1.55 -4.95
CA PRO A 492 17.76 -1.22 -5.50
C PRO A 492 16.90 -2.48 -5.67
N LEU A 493 15.59 -2.30 -5.85
CA LEU A 493 14.67 -3.39 -6.22
C LEU A 493 14.94 -3.90 -7.63
N ASP A 494 15.31 -2.99 -8.55
CA ASP A 494 15.80 -3.33 -9.88
C ASP A 494 17.12 -2.59 -10.13
N ALA A 495 18.19 -3.33 -10.45
CA ALA A 495 19.52 -2.76 -10.69
C ALA A 495 19.55 -1.75 -11.86
N LEU A 496 18.59 -1.84 -12.78
CA LEU A 496 18.46 -1.00 -13.97
C LEU A 496 17.32 0.03 -13.82
N HIS A 497 17.02 0.42 -12.58
CA HIS A 497 16.09 1.52 -12.29
C HIS A 497 16.50 2.83 -13.00
N TYR A 498 15.53 3.72 -13.25
CA TYR A 498 15.76 4.98 -13.97
C TYR A 498 16.28 6.11 -13.06
N GLY A 499 17.21 5.78 -12.16
CA GLY A 499 17.71 6.71 -11.14
C GLY A 499 18.75 7.70 -11.64
N ASN A 500 19.21 7.54 -12.89
CA ASN A 500 20.06 8.48 -13.62
C ASN A 500 19.34 9.02 -14.87
N GLY A 501 18.03 8.77 -14.95
CA GLY A 501 17.17 9.18 -16.05
C GLY A 501 17.26 10.67 -16.29
N ARG A 502 17.52 11.06 -17.55
CA ARG A 502 17.59 12.45 -17.98
C ARG A 502 17.14 12.59 -19.43
N PHE A 503 16.77 13.81 -19.81
CA PHE A 503 16.69 14.19 -21.21
C PHE A 503 18.08 14.44 -21.81
N ILE A 504 18.22 14.09 -23.09
CA ILE A 504 19.33 14.50 -23.95
C ILE A 504 18.77 15.48 -24.98
N ASP A 505 19.52 16.56 -25.22
CA ASP A 505 19.10 17.59 -26.16
C ASP A 505 19.12 17.07 -27.61
N LEU A 506 18.18 17.55 -28.44
CA LEU A 506 18.04 17.12 -29.83
C LEU A 506 19.28 17.47 -30.66
N SER A 507 20.00 18.55 -30.32
CA SER A 507 21.23 18.97 -30.98
C SER A 507 22.39 17.98 -30.85
N GLN A 508 22.31 17.01 -29.93
CA GLN A 508 23.34 15.98 -29.79
C GLN A 508 23.17 14.82 -30.80
N ALA A 509 22.05 14.77 -31.52
CA ALA A 509 21.87 13.81 -32.59
C ALA A 509 22.56 14.28 -33.88
N THR A 510 23.21 13.36 -34.59
CA THR A 510 23.73 13.58 -35.94
C THR A 510 22.76 12.97 -36.93
N PHE A 511 22.23 13.76 -37.87
CA PHE A 511 21.24 13.32 -38.85
C PHE A 511 21.49 13.94 -40.22
N GLU A 512 21.11 13.21 -41.26
CA GLU A 512 21.24 13.60 -42.67
C GLU A 512 19.92 14.13 -43.25
N SER A 513 19.85 14.30 -44.57
CA SER A 513 18.63 14.70 -45.27
C SER A 513 17.44 13.82 -44.89
N GLY A 514 16.32 14.44 -44.50
CA GLY A 514 15.08 13.76 -44.12
C GLY A 514 14.68 14.00 -42.65
N TRP A 515 15.61 14.42 -41.79
CA TRP A 515 15.34 14.87 -40.43
C TRP A 515 15.50 16.38 -40.30
N GLU A 516 14.61 17.01 -39.53
CA GLU A 516 14.62 18.45 -39.30
C GLU A 516 14.14 18.77 -37.88
N ILE A 517 14.80 19.70 -37.20
CA ILE A 517 14.31 20.24 -35.94
C ILE A 517 13.34 21.39 -36.25
N LYS A 518 12.05 21.15 -36.07
CA LYS A 518 10.99 22.15 -36.32
C LYS A 518 9.80 21.98 -35.39
N THR A 519 8.99 23.02 -35.29
CA THR A 519 7.63 22.89 -34.78
C THR A 519 6.76 22.32 -35.91
N PRO A 520 6.11 21.15 -35.73
CA PRO A 520 5.23 20.60 -36.76
C PRO A 520 4.09 21.57 -37.10
N ASP A 521 3.70 21.60 -38.37
CA ASP A 521 2.51 22.34 -38.80
C ASP A 521 1.25 21.56 -38.39
N TRP A 522 0.84 21.76 -37.13
CA TRP A 522 -0.26 21.00 -36.53
C TRP A 522 -1.62 21.25 -37.18
N GLN A 523 -1.77 22.30 -38.00
CA GLN A 523 -3.03 22.57 -38.71
C GLN A 523 -3.23 21.59 -39.87
N THR A 524 -2.15 21.14 -40.50
CA THR A 524 -2.20 20.23 -41.66
C THR A 524 -2.14 18.76 -41.29
N ILE A 525 -1.69 18.43 -40.08
CA ILE A 525 -1.57 17.04 -39.61
C ILE A 525 -2.90 16.54 -39.01
N PRO A 526 -3.47 15.40 -39.43
CA PRO A 526 -4.71 14.86 -38.84
C PRO A 526 -4.59 14.45 -37.36
N GLY A 527 -5.73 14.34 -36.67
CA GLY A 527 -5.83 13.93 -35.26
C GLY A 527 -5.81 15.09 -34.27
N SER A 528 -6.32 14.86 -33.07
CA SER A 528 -6.31 15.84 -31.97
C SER A 528 -4.91 16.02 -31.39
N LYS A 529 -4.66 17.16 -30.74
CA LYS A 529 -3.40 17.49 -30.08
C LYS A 529 -3.67 18.11 -28.72
N ARG A 530 -2.77 17.94 -27.77
CA ARG A 530 -2.79 18.72 -26.53
C ARG A 530 -2.01 20.01 -26.77
N SER A 531 -2.62 21.15 -26.50
CA SER A 531 -2.07 22.50 -26.78
C SER A 531 -0.64 22.69 -26.25
N ARG A 532 -0.31 22.08 -25.11
CA ARG A 532 1.04 22.17 -24.52
C ARG A 532 2.17 21.62 -25.40
N PHE A 533 1.86 20.73 -26.35
CA PHE A 533 2.88 20.14 -27.23
C PHE A 533 2.92 20.79 -28.61
N THR A 534 1.94 21.66 -28.95
CA THR A 534 1.84 22.20 -30.31
C THR A 534 2.83 23.34 -30.60
N SER A 535 3.45 23.90 -29.56
CA SER A 535 4.47 24.96 -29.67
C SER A 535 5.89 24.47 -29.45
N ILE A 536 6.09 23.17 -29.22
CA ILE A 536 7.41 22.60 -28.93
C ILE A 536 8.11 22.28 -30.25
N SER A 537 9.36 22.71 -30.39
CA SER A 537 10.23 22.29 -31.48
C SER A 537 10.67 20.83 -31.27
N MET A 538 10.54 20.01 -32.31
CA MET A 538 10.75 18.57 -32.28
C MET A 538 11.67 18.15 -33.41
N LEU A 539 12.44 17.09 -33.21
CA LEU A 539 13.15 16.42 -34.28
C LEU A 539 12.16 15.56 -35.05
N CYS A 540 11.92 15.94 -36.30
CA CYS A 540 10.86 15.42 -37.17
C CYS A 540 11.43 14.74 -38.40
N ALA A 541 10.84 13.61 -38.79
CA ALA A 541 11.04 13.00 -40.10
C ALA A 541 9.78 12.24 -40.52
N GLU A 542 9.53 12.21 -41.83
CA GLU A 542 8.34 11.60 -42.42
C GLU A 542 8.68 10.67 -43.60
N GLN A 543 9.96 10.63 -44.00
CA GLN A 543 10.42 9.85 -45.15
C GLN A 543 11.00 8.51 -44.69
N SER A 544 10.58 7.42 -45.31
CA SER A 544 11.19 6.11 -45.08
C SER A 544 12.69 6.14 -45.40
N GLY A 545 13.47 5.39 -44.62
CA GLY A 545 14.92 5.33 -44.75
C GLY A 545 15.67 6.49 -44.11
N ALA A 546 15.00 7.59 -43.73
CA ALA A 546 15.64 8.69 -43.01
C ALA A 546 16.27 8.18 -41.71
N ALA A 547 17.54 8.49 -41.50
CA ALA A 547 18.33 7.94 -40.40
C ALA A 547 19.03 9.02 -39.56
N LEU A 548 19.25 8.70 -38.29
CA LEU A 548 20.02 9.51 -37.36
C LEU A 548 20.85 8.63 -36.43
N THR A 549 21.86 9.24 -35.81
CA THR A 549 22.64 8.64 -34.73
C THR A 549 22.67 9.54 -33.51
N LEU A 550 22.77 8.93 -32.32
CA LEU A 550 22.88 9.62 -31.04
C LEU A 550 23.91 8.88 -30.17
N LYS A 551 24.94 9.59 -29.74
CA LYS A 551 25.86 9.11 -28.70
C LYS A 551 25.25 9.35 -27.32
N PHE A 552 25.34 8.37 -26.43
CA PHE A 552 24.90 8.53 -25.04
C PHE A 552 25.73 7.67 -24.10
N THR A 553 25.71 8.02 -22.81
CA THR A 553 26.28 7.19 -21.74
C THR A 553 25.15 6.69 -20.85
N GLY A 554 25.11 5.41 -20.52
CA GLY A 554 24.08 4.87 -19.64
C GLY A 554 23.76 3.41 -19.85
N THR A 555 22.66 2.95 -19.24
CA THR A 555 22.13 1.58 -19.33
C THR A 555 20.82 1.49 -20.11
N ALA A 556 20.25 2.63 -20.49
CA ALA A 556 19.02 2.69 -21.27
C ALA A 556 18.99 3.93 -22.17
N VAL A 557 18.27 3.83 -23.30
CA VAL A 557 18.04 4.93 -24.24
C VAL A 557 16.64 4.86 -24.85
N GLY A 558 16.06 6.01 -25.13
CA GLY A 558 14.73 6.16 -25.70
C GLY A 558 14.48 7.55 -26.26
N ALA A 559 13.22 7.82 -26.59
CA ALA A 559 12.76 9.13 -27.01
C ALA A 559 11.42 9.48 -26.34
N TYR A 560 11.29 10.72 -25.88
CA TYR A 560 10.01 11.31 -25.52
C TYR A 560 9.35 11.88 -26.78
N VAL A 561 8.29 11.22 -27.25
CA VAL A 561 7.68 11.47 -28.56
C VAL A 561 6.25 11.97 -28.46
N VAL A 562 5.78 12.57 -29.56
CA VAL A 562 4.36 12.84 -29.81
C VAL A 562 3.93 12.03 -31.03
N ALA A 563 3.15 10.96 -30.82
CA ALA A 563 2.81 10.00 -31.88
C ALA A 563 1.31 10.01 -32.21
N GLY A 564 0.95 10.34 -33.45
CA GLY A 564 -0.44 10.41 -33.93
C GLY A 564 -0.79 9.37 -35.00
N PRO A 565 -1.87 9.62 -35.78
CA PRO A 565 -2.42 8.64 -36.73
C PRO A 565 -1.45 8.20 -37.84
N ASP A 566 -0.38 8.97 -38.03
CA ASP A 566 0.66 8.86 -39.04
C ASP A 566 2.00 8.37 -38.47
N ALA A 567 2.03 7.91 -37.22
CA ALA A 567 3.27 7.57 -36.51
C ALA A 567 4.04 6.40 -37.16
N ALA A 568 5.36 6.55 -37.28
CA ALA A 568 6.27 5.57 -37.87
C ALA A 568 6.48 4.32 -37.02
N VAL A 569 7.01 3.27 -37.67
CA VAL A 569 7.87 2.28 -37.03
C VAL A 569 9.33 2.73 -37.22
N LEU A 570 10.11 2.72 -36.14
CA LEU A 570 11.54 2.98 -36.17
C LEU A 570 12.32 1.67 -36.10
N GLU A 571 13.36 1.55 -36.89
CA GLU A 571 14.41 0.53 -36.73
C GLU A 571 15.49 1.09 -35.81
N ALA A 572 15.53 0.60 -34.58
CA ALA A 572 16.48 1.04 -33.56
C ALA A 572 17.60 0.02 -33.41
N ARG A 573 18.85 0.48 -33.42
CA ARG A 573 20.03 -0.34 -33.14
C ARG A 573 20.93 0.39 -32.14
N VAL A 574 21.38 -0.31 -31.11
CA VAL A 574 22.40 0.20 -30.20
C VAL A 574 23.70 -0.55 -30.49
N ASP A 575 24.77 0.20 -30.74
CA ASP A 575 26.09 -0.31 -31.13
C ASP A 575 26.00 -1.29 -32.31
N GLU A 576 26.74 -2.41 -32.23
CA GLU A 576 26.68 -3.53 -33.19
C GLU A 576 25.57 -4.54 -32.83
N GLY A 577 24.59 -4.12 -32.04
CA GLY A 577 23.45 -4.95 -31.66
C GLY A 577 22.49 -5.24 -32.80
N VAL A 578 21.45 -6.01 -32.49
CA VAL A 578 20.40 -6.37 -33.46
C VAL A 578 19.46 -5.19 -33.67
N ILE A 579 19.09 -4.92 -34.92
CA ILE A 579 18.05 -3.94 -35.28
C ILE A 579 16.71 -4.41 -34.72
N GLN A 580 16.06 -3.57 -33.92
CA GLN A 580 14.75 -3.81 -33.34
C GLN A 580 13.70 -2.87 -33.93
N PRO A 581 12.57 -3.38 -34.46
CA PRO A 581 11.46 -2.54 -34.88
C PRO A 581 10.70 -2.02 -33.65
N VAL A 582 10.56 -0.71 -33.55
CA VAL A 582 9.90 0.01 -32.45
C VAL A 582 8.74 0.82 -32.99
N ASN A 583 7.53 0.38 -32.69
CA ASN A 583 6.31 1.05 -33.15
C ASN A 583 6.03 2.30 -32.31
N LEU A 584 6.10 3.50 -32.92
CA LEU A 584 5.73 4.73 -32.25
C LEU A 584 4.22 4.85 -32.07
N TYR A 585 3.43 4.26 -32.98
CA TYR A 585 1.98 4.27 -32.92
C TYR A 585 1.47 3.58 -31.65
N HIS A 586 0.71 4.32 -30.85
CA HIS A 586 0.05 3.84 -29.65
C HIS A 586 -1.45 3.64 -29.89
N ARG A 587 -2.15 2.89 -29.04
CA ARG A 587 -3.62 2.71 -29.19
C ARG A 587 -4.40 4.03 -29.20
N PHE A 588 -3.89 5.07 -28.52
CA PHE A 588 -4.47 6.42 -28.54
C PHE A 588 -4.10 7.22 -29.79
N SER A 589 -3.06 6.80 -30.52
CA SER A 589 -2.57 7.47 -31.73
C SER A 589 -3.60 7.53 -32.85
N LYS A 590 -4.62 6.65 -32.83
CA LYS A 590 -5.73 6.67 -33.81
C LYS A 590 -6.42 8.04 -33.92
N GLY A 591 -6.57 8.73 -32.80
CA GLY A 591 -7.28 10.01 -32.74
C GLY A 591 -6.52 11.15 -32.07
N LEU A 592 -5.37 10.87 -31.46
CA LEU A 592 -4.61 11.83 -30.66
C LEU A 592 -3.11 11.69 -30.92
N HIS A 593 -2.44 12.80 -31.16
CA HIS A 593 -0.99 12.90 -31.06
C HIS A 593 -0.56 12.73 -29.60
N TYR A 594 -0.25 11.49 -29.24
CA TYR A 594 -0.11 11.03 -27.87
C TYR A 594 1.33 11.20 -27.35
N PRO A 595 1.55 11.94 -26.25
CA PRO A 595 2.88 12.14 -25.68
C PRO A 595 3.29 10.91 -24.86
N ARG A 596 4.43 10.28 -25.16
CA ARG A 596 4.97 9.18 -24.33
C ARG A 596 6.47 8.98 -24.51
N THR A 597 7.12 8.43 -23.49
CA THR A 597 8.49 7.92 -23.64
C THR A 597 8.44 6.54 -24.27
N VAL A 598 9.15 6.36 -25.38
CA VAL A 598 9.38 5.08 -26.05
C VAL A 598 10.82 4.69 -25.80
N MET A 599 11.02 3.53 -25.18
CA MET A 599 12.36 2.98 -24.92
C MET A 599 12.83 2.16 -26.12
N PHE A 600 14.07 2.36 -26.53
CA PHE A 600 14.72 1.60 -27.60
C PHE A 600 15.60 0.47 -27.03
N ALA A 601 16.23 0.71 -25.88
CA ALA A 601 16.95 -0.30 -25.10
C ALA A 601 16.88 0.04 -23.61
N THR A 602 16.73 -0.97 -22.75
CA THR A 602 16.52 -0.81 -21.31
C THR A 602 17.48 -1.59 -20.43
N ASP A 603 18.31 -2.46 -21.01
CA ASP A 603 19.12 -3.44 -20.30
C ASP A 603 20.58 -3.46 -20.81
N LEU A 604 21.12 -2.28 -21.15
CA LEU A 604 22.50 -2.14 -21.62
C LEU A 604 23.49 -2.20 -20.45
N PRO A 605 24.73 -2.68 -20.68
CA PRO A 605 25.83 -2.45 -19.75
C PRO A 605 26.01 -0.95 -19.48
N ALA A 606 26.56 -0.58 -18.31
CA ALA A 606 26.90 0.81 -18.07
C ALA A 606 28.12 1.20 -18.94
N GLY A 607 27.95 2.18 -19.82
CA GLY A 607 29.05 2.63 -20.67
C GLY A 607 28.61 3.68 -21.69
N GLU A 608 29.51 3.98 -22.63
CA GLU A 608 29.20 4.77 -23.81
C GLU A 608 28.62 3.89 -24.91
N HIS A 609 27.61 4.40 -25.60
CA HIS A 609 26.84 3.70 -26.61
C HIS A 609 26.47 4.64 -27.77
N VAL A 610 26.18 4.05 -28.92
CA VAL A 610 25.63 4.75 -30.09
C VAL A 610 24.28 4.16 -30.47
N LEU A 611 23.23 4.97 -30.36
CA LEU A 611 21.92 4.65 -30.92
C LEU A 611 21.89 5.06 -32.39
N THR A 612 21.52 4.14 -33.27
CA THR A 612 21.14 4.43 -34.66
C THR A 612 19.62 4.23 -34.77
N LEU A 613 18.92 5.23 -35.32
CA LEU A 613 17.50 5.13 -35.66
C LEU A 613 17.32 5.31 -37.16
N ARG A 614 16.45 4.50 -37.76
CA ARG A 614 16.00 4.66 -39.15
C ARG A 614 14.49 4.53 -39.23
N ILE A 615 13.82 5.33 -40.05
CA ILE A 615 12.39 5.14 -40.34
C ILE A 615 12.24 3.89 -41.21
N ALA A 616 11.42 2.94 -40.76
CA ALA A 616 11.16 1.70 -41.49
C ALA A 616 10.31 1.94 -42.74
N ASN A 617 10.52 1.09 -43.76
CA ASN A 617 9.66 1.02 -44.95
C ASN A 617 8.24 0.55 -44.63
N ASP A 618 8.10 -0.32 -43.63
CA ASP A 618 6.80 -0.80 -43.18
C ASP A 618 6.24 0.12 -42.10
N SER A 619 4.95 0.45 -42.19
CA SER A 619 4.23 1.19 -41.16
C SER A 619 3.05 0.39 -40.62
N LYS A 620 2.69 0.67 -39.36
CA LYS A 620 1.47 0.17 -38.71
C LYS A 620 0.39 1.26 -38.59
N SER A 621 0.59 2.38 -39.28
CA SER A 621 -0.25 3.58 -39.25
C SER A 621 -0.49 4.11 -40.67
N ASN A 622 -1.08 5.29 -40.79
CA ASN A 622 -1.32 5.93 -42.09
C ASN A 622 -0.08 6.68 -42.63
N GLY A 623 1.08 6.57 -41.98
CA GLY A 623 2.27 7.32 -42.39
C GLY A 623 3.57 6.87 -41.71
N HIS A 624 4.61 7.66 -41.91
CA HIS A 624 5.97 7.40 -41.45
C HIS A 624 6.51 8.55 -40.57
N ALA A 625 5.65 9.23 -39.83
CA ALA A 625 6.04 10.37 -39.02
C ALA A 625 6.71 9.96 -37.69
N ALA A 626 7.91 10.45 -37.45
CA ALA A 626 8.56 10.46 -36.15
C ALA A 626 8.66 11.90 -35.66
N ARG A 627 8.18 12.18 -34.44
CA ARG A 627 8.22 13.51 -33.81
C ARG A 627 8.77 13.39 -32.40
N ILE A 628 10.06 13.64 -32.26
CA ILE A 628 10.83 13.45 -31.01
C ILE A 628 11.00 14.80 -30.32
N MET A 629 10.47 14.96 -29.10
CA MET A 629 10.63 16.17 -28.30
C MET A 629 12.01 16.22 -27.62
N LYS A 630 12.42 15.08 -27.06
CA LYS A 630 13.71 14.89 -26.39
C LYS A 630 14.13 13.44 -26.52
N PHE A 631 15.43 13.19 -26.57
CA PHE A 631 15.95 11.84 -26.29
C PHE A 631 16.00 11.62 -24.77
N VAL A 632 15.98 10.36 -24.34
CA VAL A 632 16.17 9.99 -22.93
C VAL A 632 17.31 9.00 -22.80
N ALA A 633 18.07 9.10 -21.71
CA ALA A 633 19.04 8.09 -21.30
C ALA A 633 19.05 7.93 -19.79
N ASN A 634 19.48 6.76 -19.32
CA ASN A 634 19.69 6.45 -17.90
C ASN A 634 21.16 6.22 -17.61
#